data_AF-A0A9W8PMG9-F1
#
_entry.id   AF-A0A9W8PMG9-F1
#
_cell.length_a   1.000
_cell.length_b   1.000
_cell.length_c   1.000
_cell.angle_alpha   90.00
_cell.angle_beta   90.00
_cell.angle_gamma   90.00
#
_symmetry.space_group_name_H-M   'P 1'
#
loop_
_entity.id
_entity.type
_entity.pdbx_description
1 polymer ?
#
loop_
_entity_poly.entity_id
_entity_poly.type
_entity_poly.pdbx_seq_one_letter_code
_entity_poly.pdbx_strand_id
1 'polypeptide(L)'
;MPQSNGHAAEFDSEYETKVPKAFARGLYHNIAIRKDGHVYKTVHDNYDVLIDSYSDVALMQHPWVISNKIQNHGKAQIHTVTQVKPEWILELPLFQKEMLRQRRTGGLVQPQVKAALDAPSVVSSHNLRRESLDSALVVRHELSNHHSCFYDASHSTPDSSASSTYPLTVTEGYFLSPSALKE
;
A
#
# COMPACT_ATOMS: atom_id res chain seq x y z
N MET A 1 -32.10 29.68 17.19
CA MET A 1 -30.68 29.45 16.84
C MET A 1 -30.53 27.97 16.54
N PRO A 2 -30.32 27.54 15.29
CA PRO A 2 -30.09 26.13 15.00
C PRO A 2 -28.69 25.75 15.50
N GLN A 3 -28.59 24.69 16.29
CA GLN A 3 -27.31 24.16 16.75
C GLN A 3 -26.61 23.49 15.56
N SER A 4 -25.44 24.01 15.20
CA SER A 4 -24.58 23.40 14.19
C SER A 4 -23.94 22.14 14.79
N ASN A 5 -24.46 20.96 14.44
CA ASN A 5 -23.78 19.71 14.69
C ASN A 5 -22.49 19.67 13.86
N GLY A 6 -21.39 20.10 14.49
CA GLY A 6 -20.04 19.92 13.97
C GLY A 6 -19.65 18.46 14.05
N HIS A 7 -20.11 17.64 13.11
CA HIS A 7 -19.45 16.38 12.81
C HIS A 7 -18.09 16.73 12.22
N ALA A 8 -17.06 16.75 13.05
CA ALA A 8 -15.68 16.66 12.58
C ALA A 8 -15.63 15.45 11.64
N ALA A 9 -15.18 15.66 10.40
CA ALA A 9 -15.06 14.57 9.43
C ALA A 9 -14.10 13.53 10.02
N GLU A 10 -14.65 12.40 10.46
CA GLU A 10 -13.88 11.27 10.93
C GLU A 10 -13.16 10.70 9.72
N PHE A 11 -11.85 10.95 9.63
CA PHE A 11 -11.03 10.35 8.59
C PHE A 11 -10.94 8.85 8.87
N ASP A 12 -11.36 8.06 7.89
CA ASP A 12 -11.16 6.62 7.93
C ASP A 12 -9.66 6.32 8.09
N SER A 13 -9.31 5.58 9.14
CA SER A 13 -7.94 5.15 9.42
C SER A 13 -7.28 4.43 8.24
N GLU A 14 -8.07 3.85 7.32
CA GLU A 14 -7.55 3.19 6.12
C GLU A 14 -7.27 4.14 4.95
N TYR A 15 -7.63 5.43 5.04
CA TYR A 15 -7.52 6.41 3.95
C TYR A 15 -6.11 6.47 3.36
N GLU A 16 -5.09 6.50 4.23
CA GLU A 16 -3.68 6.56 3.83
C GLU A 16 -3.23 5.35 3.00
N THR A 17 -3.93 4.22 3.08
CA THR A 17 -3.65 3.04 2.27
C THR A 17 -4.49 2.97 1.00
N LYS A 18 -5.73 3.48 1.04
CA LYS A 18 -6.68 3.46 -0.09
C LYS A 18 -6.17 4.33 -1.24
N VAL A 19 -5.58 5.48 -0.94
CA VAL A 19 -5.07 6.41 -1.98
C VAL A 19 -3.87 5.81 -2.75
N PRO A 20 -2.77 5.36 -2.10
CA PRO A 20 -1.67 4.69 -2.81
C PRO A 20 -2.10 3.42 -3.54
N LYS A 21 -3.06 2.66 -2.97
CA LYS A 21 -3.62 1.48 -3.64
C LYS A 21 -4.38 1.85 -4.91
N ALA A 22 -5.14 2.96 -4.91
CA ALA A 22 -5.79 3.47 -6.12
C ALA A 22 -4.76 3.91 -7.17
N PHE A 23 -3.69 4.59 -6.76
CA PHE A 23 -2.57 4.93 -7.64
C PHE A 23 -1.93 3.68 -8.25
N ALA A 24 -1.65 2.65 -7.44
CA ALA A 24 -1.09 1.38 -7.93
C ALA A 24 -1.94 0.75 -9.04
N ARG A 25 -3.27 0.86 -8.91
CA ARG A 25 -4.22 0.35 -9.92
C ARG A 25 -4.31 1.23 -11.16
N GLY A 26 -4.28 2.55 -11.02
CA GLY A 26 -4.43 3.49 -12.14
C GLY A 26 -3.15 3.72 -12.95
N LEU A 27 -1.99 3.69 -12.30
CA LEU A 27 -0.70 4.06 -12.87
C LEU A 27 0.28 2.88 -12.95
N TYR A 28 -0.25 1.66 -13.05
CA TYR A 28 0.56 0.44 -13.03
C TYR A 28 1.70 0.41 -14.06
N HIS A 29 1.53 1.09 -15.20
CA HIS A 29 2.53 1.21 -16.26
C HIS A 29 3.78 2.01 -15.84
N ASN A 30 3.64 2.89 -14.85
CA ASN A 30 4.70 3.76 -14.34
C ASN A 30 5.32 3.25 -13.03
N ILE A 31 5.19 1.96 -12.76
CA ILE A 31 5.83 1.31 -11.61
C ILE A 31 7.30 1.07 -11.91
N ALA A 32 8.15 1.34 -10.92
CA ALA A 32 9.58 1.07 -10.97
C ALA A 32 10.06 0.35 -9.71
N ILE A 33 11.06 -0.50 -9.89
CA ILE A 33 11.70 -1.27 -8.82
C ILE A 33 13.10 -0.72 -8.60
N ARG A 34 13.51 -0.57 -7.34
CA ARG A 34 14.85 -0.12 -6.99
C ARG A 34 15.90 -1.08 -7.54
N LYS A 35 16.91 -0.53 -8.21
CA LYS A 35 18.07 -1.28 -8.69
C LYS A 35 19.25 -1.01 -7.77
N ASP A 36 19.63 0.25 -7.62
CA ASP A 36 20.74 0.69 -6.78
C ASP A 36 20.62 2.18 -6.46
N GLY A 37 20.89 2.59 -5.21
CA GLY A 37 20.78 3.97 -4.75
C GLY A 37 19.48 4.66 -5.20
N HIS A 38 19.62 5.73 -6.00
CA HIS A 38 18.51 6.50 -6.59
C HIS A 38 18.11 6.03 -8.00
N VAL A 39 18.68 4.93 -8.48
CA VAL A 39 18.37 4.31 -9.77
C VAL A 39 17.32 3.24 -9.58
N TYR A 40 16.22 3.42 -10.29
CA TYR A 40 15.10 2.50 -10.36
C TYR A 40 14.99 1.98 -11.79
N LYS A 41 14.27 0.89 -11.97
CA LYS A 41 14.04 0.26 -13.26
C LYS A 41 12.56 0.08 -13.49
N THR A 42 12.05 0.57 -14.61
CA THR A 42 10.63 0.49 -14.95
C THR A 42 10.21 -0.95 -15.21
N VAL A 43 9.05 -1.34 -14.68
CA VAL A 43 8.58 -2.74 -14.72
C VAL A 43 8.01 -3.12 -16.08
N HIS A 44 7.55 -2.19 -16.89
CA HIS A 44 7.01 -2.51 -18.22
C HIS A 44 8.05 -2.34 -19.32
N ASP A 45 8.83 -1.26 -19.25
CA ASP A 45 9.72 -0.87 -20.33
C ASP A 45 11.18 -1.26 -20.11
N ASN A 46 11.55 -1.70 -18.90
CA ASN A 46 12.88 -2.21 -18.55
C ASN A 46 14.02 -1.19 -18.75
N TYR A 47 13.74 0.12 -18.67
CA TYR A 47 14.78 1.16 -18.69
C TYR A 47 15.03 1.73 -17.29
N ASP A 48 16.23 2.28 -17.12
CA ASP A 48 16.67 2.85 -15.85
C ASP A 48 16.15 4.29 -15.73
N VAL A 49 15.60 4.61 -14.57
CA VAL A 49 15.03 5.91 -14.21
C VAL A 49 15.68 6.40 -12.93
N LEU A 50 15.93 7.71 -12.87
CA LEU A 50 16.47 8.38 -11.70
C LEU A 50 15.34 9.06 -10.96
N ILE A 51 15.26 8.82 -9.66
CA ILE A 51 14.42 9.65 -8.79
C ILE A 51 15.18 10.93 -8.47
N ASP A 52 14.46 12.04 -8.50
CA ASP A 52 14.97 13.33 -8.06
C ASP A 52 15.43 13.27 -6.58
N SER A 53 16.64 13.76 -6.30
CA SER A 53 17.28 13.67 -4.97
C SER A 53 16.49 14.39 -3.88
N TYR A 54 15.64 15.35 -4.27
CA TYR A 54 14.78 16.11 -3.36
C TYR A 54 13.49 15.37 -2.96
N SER A 55 13.21 14.19 -3.52
CA SER A 55 12.05 13.41 -3.14
C SER A 55 12.29 12.65 -1.83
N ASP A 56 11.35 12.76 -0.87
CA ASP A 56 11.42 11.99 0.39
C ASP A 56 11.50 10.47 0.14
N VAL A 57 10.89 10.00 -0.95
CA VAL A 57 10.96 8.59 -1.36
C VAL A 57 12.38 8.20 -1.82
N ALA A 58 13.13 9.14 -2.40
CA ALA A 58 14.53 8.92 -2.75
C ALA A 58 15.39 8.71 -1.50
N LEU A 59 15.08 9.41 -0.41
CA LEU A 59 15.77 9.28 0.88
C LEU A 59 15.42 7.98 1.59
N MET A 60 14.14 7.58 1.57
CA MET A 60 13.69 6.32 2.16
C MET A 60 14.15 5.08 1.37
N GLN A 61 14.53 5.25 0.11
CA GLN A 61 14.97 4.18 -0.79
C GLN A 61 13.97 3.00 -0.86
N HIS A 62 12.68 3.30 -0.87
CA HIS A 62 11.63 2.26 -0.85
C HIS A 62 11.77 1.34 -2.09
N PRO A 63 11.67 0.00 -1.96
CA PRO A 63 11.98 -0.93 -3.05
C PRO A 63 11.05 -0.80 -4.26
N TRP A 64 9.80 -0.43 -4.03
CA TRP A 64 8.74 -0.34 -5.04
C TRP A 64 8.14 1.05 -5.04
N VAL A 65 8.11 1.67 -6.20
CA VAL A 65 7.61 3.03 -6.34
C VAL A 65 6.73 3.16 -7.57
N ILE A 66 5.78 4.09 -7.50
CA ILE A 66 4.95 4.48 -8.62
C ILE A 66 5.12 5.96 -8.90
N SER A 67 5.00 6.31 -10.17
CA SER A 67 5.12 7.69 -10.59
C SER A 67 3.96 8.14 -11.45
N ASN A 68 3.63 9.44 -11.35
CA ASN A 68 2.62 10.04 -12.20
C ASN A 68 3.09 10.12 -13.66
N LYS A 69 4.32 10.57 -13.86
CA LYS A 69 4.91 10.77 -15.18
C LYS A 69 6.41 10.52 -15.12
N ILE A 70 6.91 9.85 -16.15
CA ILE A 70 8.34 9.71 -16.40
C ILE A 70 8.70 10.70 -17.50
N GLN A 71 9.66 11.59 -17.22
CA GLN A 71 10.14 12.57 -18.17
C GLN A 71 11.48 12.12 -18.73
N ASN A 72 11.65 12.17 -20.05
CA ASN A 72 12.90 11.78 -20.69
C ASN A 72 13.51 12.98 -21.42
N HIS A 73 14.43 13.66 -20.74
CA HIS A 73 15.22 14.78 -21.28
C HIS A 73 16.70 14.41 -21.31
N GLY A 74 17.03 13.22 -21.86
CA GLY A 74 18.39 12.69 -21.96
C GLY A 74 18.72 11.65 -20.87
N LYS A 75 18.24 11.88 -19.65
CA LYS A 75 18.11 10.83 -18.62
C LYS A 75 16.65 10.77 -18.19
N ALA A 76 16.12 9.56 -18.07
CA ALA A 76 14.74 9.39 -17.61
C ALA A 76 14.67 9.73 -16.11
N GLN A 77 13.86 10.72 -15.76
CA GLN A 77 13.72 11.25 -14.41
C GLN A 77 12.26 11.19 -13.94
N ILE A 78 12.10 11.04 -12.62
CA ILE A 78 10.81 10.98 -11.95
C ILE A 78 10.81 11.94 -10.76
N HIS A 79 9.79 12.81 -10.70
CA HIS A 79 9.66 13.83 -9.64
C HIS A 79 8.56 13.52 -8.62
N THR A 80 7.41 13.00 -9.08
CA THR A 80 6.29 12.65 -8.18
C THR A 80 6.28 11.15 -7.98
N VAL A 81 6.73 10.73 -6.79
CA VAL A 81 6.89 9.33 -6.45
C VAL A 81 6.04 8.99 -5.23
N THR A 82 5.29 7.90 -5.32
CA THR A 82 4.53 7.35 -4.20
C THR A 82 5.04 5.96 -3.89
N GLN A 83 5.14 5.66 -2.60
CA GLN A 83 5.53 4.33 -2.11
C GLN A 83 4.39 3.35 -2.38
N VAL A 84 4.72 2.18 -2.93
CA VAL A 84 3.71 1.15 -3.23
C VAL A 84 4.19 -0.16 -2.68
N LYS A 85 3.30 -0.91 -2.05
CA LYS A 85 3.61 -2.25 -1.58
C LYS A 85 3.40 -3.27 -2.71
N PRO A 86 4.28 -4.28 -2.84
CA PRO A 86 4.21 -5.26 -3.93
C PRO A 86 2.91 -6.07 -3.92
N GLU A 87 2.29 -6.31 -2.76
CA GLU A 87 1.01 -7.01 -2.68
C GLU A 87 -0.13 -6.28 -3.38
N TRP A 88 -0.12 -4.94 -3.42
CA TRP A 88 -1.14 -4.17 -4.13
C TRP A 88 -1.01 -4.29 -5.65
N ILE A 89 0.19 -4.61 -6.12
CA ILE A 89 0.53 -4.79 -7.52
C ILE A 89 0.18 -6.22 -7.95
N LEU A 90 0.45 -7.22 -7.11
CA LEU A 90 0.11 -8.62 -7.38
C LEU A 90 -1.40 -8.89 -7.50
N GLU A 91 -2.23 -8.09 -6.82
CA GLU A 91 -3.68 -8.15 -6.97
C GLU A 91 -4.14 -7.82 -8.39
N LEU A 92 -3.30 -7.16 -9.20
CA LEU A 92 -3.66 -6.75 -10.56
C LEU A 92 -3.46 -7.90 -11.57
N PRO A 93 -4.42 -8.13 -12.47
CA PRO A 93 -4.30 -9.17 -13.50
C PRO A 93 -3.15 -8.92 -14.48
N LEU A 94 -2.67 -7.68 -14.53
CA LEU A 94 -1.62 -7.21 -15.44
C LEU A 94 -0.21 -7.68 -15.05
N PHE A 95 -0.01 -8.16 -13.82
CA PHE A 95 1.27 -8.69 -13.33
C PHE A 95 1.34 -10.22 -13.34
N GLN A 96 0.36 -10.87 -13.97
CA GLN A 96 0.42 -12.31 -14.23
C GLN A 96 1.58 -12.63 -15.17
N LYS A 97 2.20 -13.80 -14.98
CA LYS A 97 3.39 -14.25 -15.75
C LYS A 97 3.20 -14.17 -17.26
N GLU A 98 1.96 -14.37 -17.72
CA GLU A 98 1.55 -14.30 -19.13
C GLU A 98 1.57 -12.88 -19.68
N MET A 99 1.30 -11.88 -18.84
CA MET A 99 1.24 -10.46 -19.20
C MET A 99 2.60 -9.75 -19.06
N LEU A 100 3.57 -10.37 -18.38
CA LEU A 100 4.94 -9.87 -18.35
C LEU A 100 5.58 -9.96 -19.73
N ARG A 101 6.32 -8.91 -20.10
CA ARG A 101 6.97 -8.81 -21.41
C ARG A 101 7.93 -10.00 -21.65
N GLN A 102 7.69 -10.75 -22.72
CA GLN A 102 8.51 -11.89 -23.13
C GLN A 102 9.45 -11.51 -24.28
N ARG A 103 10.63 -12.13 -24.33
CA ARG A 103 11.56 -12.08 -25.46
C ARG A 103 11.06 -13.00 -26.56
N ARG A 104 11.47 -12.74 -27.81
CA ARG A 104 11.23 -13.65 -28.95
C ARG A 104 11.75 -15.07 -28.71
N THR A 105 12.74 -15.23 -27.84
CA THR A 105 13.33 -16.52 -27.45
C THR A 105 12.56 -17.24 -26.34
N GLY A 106 11.40 -16.73 -25.90
CA GLY A 106 10.56 -17.34 -24.86
C GLY A 106 10.97 -17.03 -23.41
N GLY A 107 12.07 -16.31 -23.18
CA GLY A 107 12.48 -15.85 -21.86
C GLY A 107 11.76 -14.58 -21.42
N LEU A 108 11.57 -14.37 -20.11
CA LEU A 108 11.08 -13.09 -19.60
C LEU A 108 12.10 -11.98 -19.87
N VAL A 109 11.65 -10.82 -20.33
CA VAL A 109 12.52 -9.65 -20.50
C VAL A 109 13.07 -9.20 -19.14
N GLN A 110 12.31 -9.44 -18.07
CA GLN A 110 12.54 -8.84 -16.76
C GLN A 110 12.52 -9.91 -15.66
N PRO A 111 13.58 -10.74 -15.56
CA PRO A 111 13.65 -11.78 -14.54
C PRO A 111 13.67 -11.20 -13.12
N GLN A 112 14.26 -10.02 -12.93
CA GLN A 112 14.32 -9.35 -11.63
C GLN A 112 12.94 -8.93 -11.09
N VAL A 113 12.03 -8.52 -11.96
CA VAL A 113 10.65 -8.14 -11.58
C VAL A 113 9.95 -9.38 -11.04
N LYS A 114 10.04 -10.48 -11.79
CA LYS A 114 9.43 -11.75 -11.37
C LYS A 114 10.02 -12.23 -10.04
N ALA A 115 11.35 -12.19 -9.88
CA ALA A 115 12.00 -12.56 -8.64
C ALA A 115 11.55 -11.69 -7.44
N ALA A 116 11.36 -10.39 -7.65
CA ALA A 116 10.88 -9.47 -6.62
C ALA A 116 9.40 -9.71 -6.26
N LEU A 117 8.58 -10.12 -7.23
CA LEU A 117 7.18 -10.50 -7.01
C LEU A 117 7.02 -11.86 -6.33
N ASP A 118 7.87 -12.82 -6.67
CA ASP A 118 7.89 -14.17 -6.08
C ASP A 118 8.54 -14.22 -4.69
N ALA A 119 9.11 -13.10 -4.22
CA ALA A 119 9.79 -13.04 -2.94
C ALA A 119 8.84 -13.46 -1.80
N PRO A 120 9.32 -14.28 -0.83
CA PRO A 120 8.46 -14.91 0.17
C PRO A 120 7.74 -13.91 1.10
N SER A 121 8.29 -12.70 1.27
CA SER A 121 7.64 -11.60 2.00
C SER A 121 6.32 -11.16 1.35
N VAL A 122 6.24 -11.22 0.03
CA VAL A 122 5.07 -10.82 -0.74
C VAL A 122 4.04 -11.96 -0.78
N VAL A 123 4.53 -13.19 -1.00
CA VAL A 123 3.69 -14.39 -1.10
C VAL A 123 3.02 -14.73 0.24
N SER A 124 3.74 -14.59 1.36
CA SER A 124 3.19 -14.87 2.70
C SER A 124 2.04 -13.92 3.06
N SER A 125 2.20 -12.62 2.76
CA SER A 125 1.17 -11.61 3.00
C SER A 125 -0.08 -11.84 2.14
N HIS A 126 0.10 -12.32 0.92
CA HIS A 126 -1.01 -12.64 0.02
C HIS A 126 -1.75 -13.93 0.44
N ASN A 127 -1.04 -14.96 0.90
CA ASN A 127 -1.67 -16.21 1.34
C ASN A 127 -2.47 -16.02 2.63
N LEU A 128 -1.94 -15.29 3.62
CA LEU A 128 -2.65 -14.93 4.85
C LEU A 128 -3.98 -14.20 4.58
N ARG A 129 -4.02 -13.33 3.56
CA ARG A 129 -5.24 -12.61 3.17
C ARG A 129 -6.28 -13.49 2.49
N ARG A 130 -5.85 -14.45 1.65
CA ARG A 130 -6.77 -15.41 1.01
C ARG A 130 -7.39 -16.34 2.05
N GLU A 131 -6.58 -16.89 2.95
CA GLU A 131 -7.08 -17.77 4.03
C GLU A 131 -8.04 -17.05 4.98
N SER A 132 -7.78 -15.77 5.28
CA SER A 132 -8.69 -14.93 6.06
C SER A 132 -10.03 -14.66 5.34
N LEU A 133 -10.01 -14.41 4.03
CA LEU A 133 -11.22 -14.20 3.24
C LEU A 133 -12.04 -15.48 3.06
N ASP A 134 -11.38 -16.63 2.85
CA ASP A 134 -12.06 -17.93 2.73
C ASP A 134 -12.68 -18.35 4.07
N SER A 135 -12.01 -18.08 5.20
CA SER A 135 -12.57 -18.29 6.53
C SER A 135 -13.80 -17.40 6.79
N ALA A 136 -13.75 -16.13 6.39
CA ALA A 136 -14.90 -15.22 6.50
C ALA A 136 -16.06 -15.59 5.57
N LEU A 137 -15.77 -16.18 4.40
CA LEU A 137 -16.78 -16.67 3.46
C LEU A 137 -17.49 -17.93 3.98
N VAL A 138 -16.75 -18.85 4.61
CA VAL A 138 -17.30 -20.05 5.26
C VAL A 138 -18.24 -19.68 6.41
N VAL A 139 -17.87 -18.71 7.25
CA VAL A 139 -18.73 -18.24 8.35
C VAL A 139 -20.03 -17.59 7.83
N ARG A 140 -19.98 -16.90 6.68
CA ARG A 140 -21.19 -16.33 6.07
C ARG A 140 -22.11 -17.39 5.44
N HIS A 141 -21.56 -18.51 4.99
CA HIS A 141 -22.38 -19.60 4.44
C HIS A 141 -23.06 -20.46 5.53
N GLU A 142 -22.50 -20.50 6.75
CA GLU A 142 -23.20 -21.12 7.89
C GLU A 142 -24.32 -20.26 8.47
N LEU A 143 -24.19 -18.93 8.46
CA LEU A 143 -25.24 -18.02 8.96
C LEU A 143 -26.47 -17.92 8.03
N SER A 144 -26.35 -18.35 6.77
CA SER A 144 -27.49 -18.40 5.84
C SER A 144 -28.33 -19.70 5.97
N ASN A 145 -27.83 -20.74 6.63
CA ASN A 145 -28.52 -22.03 6.75
C ASN A 145 -29.32 -22.21 8.05
N HIS A 146 -29.36 -21.19 8.93
CA HIS A 146 -30.09 -21.24 10.19
C HIS A 146 -31.16 -20.14 10.36
N HIS A 147 -31.74 -19.63 9.27
CA HIS A 147 -32.95 -18.80 9.34
C HIS A 147 -34.21 -19.60 8.99
N SER A 148 -34.55 -20.52 9.88
CA SER A 148 -35.94 -20.96 10.07
C SER A 148 -36.07 -21.42 11.53
N CYS A 149 -37.08 -20.90 12.21
CA CYS A 149 -37.47 -21.15 13.61
C CYS A 149 -36.75 -20.29 14.65
N PHE A 150 -37.34 -19.18 15.07
CA PHE A 150 -38.11 -19.12 16.32
C PHE A 150 -38.70 -17.73 16.55
N TYR A 151 -39.95 -17.71 17.00
CA TYR A 151 -40.69 -16.53 17.45
C TYR A 151 -40.40 -16.27 18.93
N ASP A 152 -40.46 -14.98 19.27
CA ASP A 152 -40.80 -14.36 20.56
C ASP A 152 -39.91 -14.56 21.80
N ALA A 153 -39.48 -13.44 22.39
CA ALA A 153 -39.72 -13.08 23.80
C ALA A 153 -38.81 -11.91 24.26
N SER A 154 -39.45 -10.79 24.58
CA SER A 154 -39.24 -9.90 25.74
C SER A 154 -37.83 -9.49 26.20
N HIS A 155 -37.65 -8.16 26.25
CA HIS A 155 -36.99 -7.34 27.28
C HIS A 155 -35.84 -7.93 28.11
N SER A 156 -34.67 -7.30 28.02
CA SER A 156 -33.94 -6.71 29.16
C SER A 156 -32.68 -6.00 28.68
N THR A 157 -32.59 -4.69 28.91
CA THR A 157 -31.37 -3.89 28.82
C THR A 157 -30.45 -4.18 30.02
N PRO A 158 -29.14 -4.32 29.81
CA PRO A 158 -28.18 -4.00 30.86
C PRO A 158 -27.43 -2.71 30.53
N ASP A 159 -27.60 -1.73 31.41
CA ASP A 159 -26.65 -0.64 31.63
C ASP A 159 -25.26 -1.22 31.91
N SER A 160 -24.23 -0.68 31.25
CA SER A 160 -22.87 -0.71 31.77
C SER A 160 -22.05 0.44 31.20
N SER A 161 -21.99 1.48 32.03
CA SER A 161 -20.96 2.49 32.08
C SER A 161 -19.58 1.86 32.27
N ALA A 162 -18.68 2.08 31.33
CA ALA A 162 -17.25 1.91 31.55
C ALA A 162 -16.52 3.11 30.94
N SER A 163 -16.27 4.08 31.83
CA SER A 163 -15.34 5.18 31.61
C SER A 163 -13.93 4.62 31.54
N SER A 164 -13.26 4.72 30.39
CA SER A 164 -11.85 4.39 30.24
C SER A 164 -11.06 5.67 30.02
N THR A 165 -10.42 6.13 31.09
CA THR A 165 -9.47 7.24 31.13
C THR A 165 -8.11 6.75 30.64
N TYR A 166 -7.62 7.28 29.52
CA TYR A 166 -6.23 7.10 29.08
C TYR A 166 -5.41 8.34 29.47
N PRO A 167 -4.29 8.20 30.19
CA PRO A 167 -3.35 9.29 30.36
C PRO A 167 -2.43 9.44 29.13
N LEU A 168 -2.41 10.66 28.57
CA LEU A 168 -1.41 11.13 27.62
C LEU A 168 -0.08 11.35 28.34
N THR A 169 0.93 10.51 28.10
CA THR A 169 2.32 10.85 28.39
C THR A 169 2.93 11.51 27.17
N VAL A 170 3.04 12.83 27.25
CA VAL A 170 3.91 13.66 26.39
C VAL A 170 5.34 13.38 26.83
N THR A 171 6.15 12.80 25.94
CA THR A 171 7.60 12.73 26.13
C THR A 171 8.27 13.62 25.11
N GLU A 172 8.97 14.61 25.65
CA GLU A 172 9.94 15.54 25.06
C GLU A 172 10.80 14.86 23.97
N GLY A 173 11.10 15.50 22.84
CA GLY A 173 11.77 16.79 22.76
C GLY A 173 13.28 16.61 22.61
N TYR A 174 13.74 15.91 21.56
CA TYR A 174 15.14 15.90 21.16
C TYR A 174 15.33 16.75 19.90
N PHE A 175 15.70 18.01 20.13
CA PHE A 175 16.21 18.92 19.11
C PHE A 175 17.66 19.24 19.46
N LEU A 176 18.60 18.53 18.85
CA LEU A 176 20.01 18.91 18.81
C LEU A 176 20.58 18.47 17.45
N SER A 177 20.87 19.42 16.57
CA SER A 177 22.26 19.88 16.43
C SER A 177 22.37 21.09 15.47
N PRO A 178 23.14 22.12 15.84
CA PRO A 178 23.38 23.30 15.01
C PRO A 178 24.60 23.15 14.10
N SER A 179 24.54 23.85 12.98
CA SER A 179 25.66 24.16 12.08
C SER A 179 26.80 24.93 12.78
N ALA A 180 28.04 24.51 12.55
CA ALA A 180 29.28 25.31 12.59
C ALA A 180 30.31 24.50 11.76
N LEU A 181 30.85 24.90 10.59
CA LEU A 181 31.42 26.15 10.07
C LEU A 181 32.77 26.50 10.72
N LYS A 182 33.83 26.45 9.88
CA LYS A 182 35.29 26.70 10.07
C LYS A 182 36.07 25.44 10.44
N GLU A 183 37.16 25.08 9.77
CA GLU A 183 38.17 25.86 9.03
C GLU A 183 38.41 25.39 7.59
#